data_AF-A0A358M339-F1
#
_entry.id   AF-A0A358M339-F1
#
_cell.length_a   1.000
_cell.length_b   1.000
_cell.length_c   1.000
_cell.angle_alpha   90.00
_cell.angle_beta   90.00
_cell.angle_gamma   90.00
#
_symmetry.space_group_name_H-M   'P 1'
#
loop_
_entity.id
_entity.type
_entity.pdbx_description
1 polymer ?
#
loop_
_entity_poly.entity_id
_entity_poly.type
_entity_poly.pdbx_seq_one_letter_code
_entity_poly.pdbx_strand_id
1 'polypeptide(L)'
;MPHVGLLSQRYGIPQLYDAGVLAPISDFMSEEEQNDVMEAFWGRYSYKGVRVALPFQSSMPVLYVNTDLFEQQGVEIPTTWEEVQEAATKMTLDIDGNGSIDVYGFNMPEDAPWYLYGLVKADGGTIVNEDGTVTVNTPEMLDVLSDIQKMVAGGSMPSNQHATAKDDFKNGALAMLLNSCAGNRSIEKGVDGKFNYALVTFPSINGNVCAPLGGNALGIFKSDEKMEQLSWEFIQFMTSSDAVSGF
;
A
#
# COMPACT_ATOMS: atom_id res chain seq x y z
N MET A 1 6.00 24.73 -15.18
CA MET A 1 5.87 23.38 -14.56
C MET A 1 6.51 22.37 -15.50
N PRO A 2 6.91 21.17 -15.06
CA PRO A 2 7.32 20.11 -15.98
C PRO A 2 6.14 19.79 -16.93
N HIS A 3 6.41 19.23 -18.12
CA HIS A 3 5.34 18.86 -19.06
C HIS A 3 4.66 17.54 -18.65
N VAL A 4 5.43 16.57 -18.16
CA VAL A 4 4.95 15.32 -17.56
C VAL A 4 5.36 15.25 -16.10
N GLY A 5 4.45 14.84 -15.22
CA GLY A 5 4.75 14.62 -13.81
C GLY A 5 4.32 13.24 -13.33
N LEU A 6 5.14 12.64 -12.48
CA LEU A 6 4.75 11.50 -11.66
C LEU A 6 3.94 12.03 -10.46
N LEU A 7 2.64 11.87 -10.54
CA LEU A 7 1.69 12.32 -9.53
C LEU A 7 1.44 11.18 -8.55
N SER A 8 2.06 11.26 -7.38
CA SER A 8 1.71 10.33 -6.30
C SER A 8 0.29 10.60 -5.82
N GLN A 9 -0.33 9.52 -5.34
CA GLN A 9 -1.60 9.50 -4.64
C GLN A 9 -1.80 10.54 -3.53
N ARG A 10 -0.73 11.22 -3.07
CA ARG A 10 -0.76 12.27 -2.03
C ARG A 10 -0.69 13.70 -2.57
N TYR A 11 -0.25 13.89 -3.81
CA TYR A 11 0.12 15.21 -4.33
C TYR A 11 -1.00 15.95 -5.05
N GLY A 12 -2.25 15.62 -4.70
CA GLY A 12 -3.37 16.50 -4.96
C GLY A 12 -3.75 16.64 -6.42
N ILE A 13 -3.99 15.52 -7.10
CA ILE A 13 -4.62 15.52 -8.43
C ILE A 13 -5.89 16.39 -8.45
N PRO A 14 -6.82 16.29 -7.46
CA PRO A 14 -7.95 17.22 -7.38
C PRO A 14 -7.53 18.69 -7.34
N GLN A 15 -6.53 19.04 -6.52
CA GLN A 15 -6.06 20.41 -6.33
C GLN A 15 -5.35 20.95 -7.57
N LEU A 16 -4.51 20.14 -8.23
CA LEU A 16 -3.82 20.50 -9.47
C LEU A 16 -4.81 20.63 -10.63
N TYR A 17 -5.84 19.78 -10.67
CA TYR A 17 -6.91 19.88 -11.66
C TYR A 17 -7.75 21.16 -11.45
N ASP A 18 -8.17 21.43 -10.20
CA ASP A 18 -8.95 22.63 -9.87
C ASP A 18 -8.16 23.93 -10.07
N ALA A 19 -6.84 23.90 -9.88
CA ALA A 19 -5.94 25.00 -10.22
C ALA A 19 -5.79 25.20 -11.74
N GLY A 20 -6.35 24.30 -12.56
CA GLY A 20 -6.30 24.37 -14.02
C GLY A 20 -4.93 24.04 -14.61
N VAL A 21 -4.05 23.39 -13.84
CA VAL A 21 -2.66 23.14 -14.25
C VAL A 21 -2.44 21.77 -14.88
N LEU A 22 -3.40 20.85 -14.77
CA LEU A 22 -3.38 19.55 -15.45
C LEU A 22 -4.28 19.58 -16.67
N ALA A 23 -3.80 18.99 -17.76
CA ALA A 23 -4.64 18.59 -18.88
C ALA A 23 -5.27 17.23 -18.56
N PRO A 24 -6.58 17.02 -18.77
CA PRO A 24 -7.20 15.71 -18.61
C PRO A 24 -6.51 14.67 -19.49
N ILE A 25 -6.05 13.57 -18.91
CA ILE A 25 -5.43 12.52 -19.72
C ILE A 25 -6.42 11.90 -20.71
N SER A 26 -7.71 11.86 -20.36
CA SER A 26 -8.77 11.37 -21.26
C SER A 26 -8.87 12.14 -22.57
N ASP A 27 -8.39 13.38 -22.63
CA ASP A 27 -8.44 14.18 -23.86
C ASP A 27 -7.45 13.67 -24.93
N PHE A 28 -6.43 12.91 -24.51
CA PHE A 28 -5.39 12.37 -25.38
C PHE A 28 -5.58 10.88 -25.69
N MET A 29 -6.44 10.19 -24.93
CA MET A 29 -6.64 8.75 -25.02
C MET A 29 -7.88 8.39 -25.84
N SER A 30 -7.74 7.42 -26.74
CA SER A 30 -8.87 6.74 -27.36
C SER A 30 -9.70 5.96 -26.32
N GLU A 31 -10.94 5.62 -26.67
CA GLU A 31 -11.80 4.78 -25.83
C GLU A 31 -11.19 3.38 -25.58
N GLU A 32 -10.47 2.83 -26.56
CA GLU A 32 -9.78 1.55 -26.44
C GLU A 32 -8.65 1.61 -25.40
N GLU A 33 -7.76 2.60 -25.49
CA GLU A 33 -6.68 2.81 -24.51
C GLU A 33 -7.23 3.05 -23.10
N GLN A 34 -8.36 3.74 -23.03
CA GLN A 34 -9.08 4.01 -21.79
C GLN A 34 -9.69 2.76 -21.15
N ASN A 35 -10.09 1.77 -21.95
CA ASN A 35 -10.67 0.51 -21.51
C ASN A 35 -9.62 -0.58 -21.24
N ASP A 36 -8.40 -0.43 -21.77
CA ASP A 36 -7.27 -1.31 -21.46
C ASP A 36 -6.79 -1.15 -20.00
N VAL A 37 -7.04 0.03 -19.41
CA VAL A 37 -6.79 0.28 -17.99
C VAL A 37 -7.94 -0.25 -17.14
N MET A 38 -7.62 -1.10 -16.16
CA MET A 38 -8.62 -1.65 -15.22
C MET A 38 -9.40 -0.55 -14.50
N GLU A 39 -10.73 -0.66 -14.51
CA GLU A 39 -11.62 0.38 -13.97
C GLU A 39 -11.35 0.73 -12.50
N ALA A 40 -10.98 -0.26 -11.69
CA ALA A 40 -10.64 -0.05 -10.29
C ALA A 40 -9.46 0.94 -10.08
N PHE A 41 -8.55 1.07 -11.06
CA PHE A 41 -7.44 2.02 -10.97
C PHE A 41 -7.88 3.44 -11.29
N TRP A 42 -8.89 3.64 -12.15
CA TRP A 42 -9.39 4.97 -12.47
C TRP A 42 -9.99 5.69 -11.27
N GLY A 43 -10.55 4.96 -10.30
CA GLY A 43 -11.23 5.54 -9.14
C GLY A 43 -10.38 6.56 -8.38
N ARG A 44 -9.05 6.42 -8.35
CA ARG A 44 -8.14 7.32 -7.63
C ARG A 44 -7.51 8.42 -8.49
N TYR A 45 -7.59 8.30 -9.81
CA TYR A 45 -7.00 9.26 -10.75
C TYR A 45 -8.06 10.00 -11.59
N SER A 46 -9.32 9.77 -11.26
CA SER A 46 -10.47 10.52 -11.77
C SER A 46 -10.93 11.53 -10.74
N TYR A 47 -11.35 12.71 -11.20
CA TYR A 47 -11.90 13.75 -10.36
C TYR A 47 -13.03 14.47 -11.10
N LYS A 48 -14.16 14.70 -10.41
CA LYS A 48 -15.39 15.27 -11.00
C LYS A 48 -15.84 14.55 -12.28
N GLY A 49 -15.69 13.22 -12.32
CA GLY A 49 -16.06 12.39 -13.47
C GLY A 49 -15.09 12.42 -14.65
N VAL A 50 -13.94 13.10 -14.52
CA VAL A 50 -12.92 13.21 -15.57
C VAL A 50 -11.70 12.38 -15.18
N ARG A 51 -11.16 11.57 -16.10
CA ARG A 51 -9.88 10.88 -15.91
C ARG A 51 -8.75 11.89 -16.09
N VAL A 52 -8.09 12.26 -15.00
CA VAL A 52 -7.13 13.37 -14.98
C VAL A 52 -5.71 12.89 -15.23
N ALA A 53 -5.33 11.73 -14.71
CA ALA A 53 -3.98 11.19 -14.82
C ALA A 53 -4.01 9.67 -15.10
N LEU A 54 -3.03 9.16 -15.86
CA LEU A 54 -2.96 7.74 -16.22
C LEU A 54 -2.37 6.93 -15.06
N PRO A 55 -3.08 5.91 -14.53
CA PRO A 55 -2.47 4.98 -13.58
C PRO A 55 -1.20 4.36 -14.19
N PHE A 56 -0.08 4.43 -13.48
CA PHE A 56 1.20 3.96 -14.01
C PHE A 56 1.81 2.86 -13.14
N GLN A 57 1.90 3.12 -11.84
CA GLN A 57 2.43 2.16 -10.87
C GLN A 57 1.40 1.99 -9.77
N SER A 58 0.49 1.04 -9.92
CA SER A 58 -0.49 0.72 -8.89
C SER A 58 0.07 -0.29 -7.91
N SER A 59 -0.25 -0.13 -6.63
CA SER A 59 0.14 -1.08 -5.59
C SER A 59 -0.97 -1.25 -4.58
N MET A 60 -0.87 -2.23 -3.71
CA MET A 60 -1.76 -2.39 -2.56
C MET A 60 -0.97 -2.99 -1.40
N PRO A 61 -1.38 -2.74 -0.15
CA PRO A 61 -0.74 -3.40 0.98
C PRO A 61 -1.11 -4.89 1.00
N VAL A 62 -0.13 -5.71 1.30
CA VAL A 62 -0.22 -7.16 1.47
C VAL A 62 0.53 -7.56 2.74
N LEU A 63 0.18 -8.71 3.31
CA LEU A 63 0.88 -9.26 4.46
C LEU A 63 1.98 -10.21 3.97
N TYR A 64 3.23 -9.85 4.19
CA TYR A 64 4.37 -10.74 3.99
C TYR A 64 4.53 -11.61 5.22
N VAL A 65 4.64 -12.93 5.04
CA VAL A 65 4.68 -13.91 6.14
C VAL A 65 5.89 -14.82 5.95
N ASN A 66 6.79 -14.87 6.93
CA ASN A 66 7.89 -15.83 6.96
C ASN A 66 7.30 -17.23 7.24
N THR A 67 7.15 -18.06 6.21
CA THR A 67 6.43 -19.32 6.31
C THR A 67 7.21 -20.37 7.09
N ASP A 68 8.54 -20.32 7.07
CA ASP A 68 9.38 -21.26 7.82
C ASP A 68 9.16 -21.11 9.33
N LEU A 69 9.01 -19.86 9.83
CA LEU A 69 8.68 -19.60 11.24
C LEU A 69 7.30 -20.12 11.61
N PHE A 70 6.30 -19.91 10.74
CA PHE A 70 4.93 -20.39 10.97
C PHE A 70 4.86 -21.92 11.02
N GLU A 71 5.53 -22.59 10.07
CA GLU A 71 5.66 -24.04 10.04
C GLU A 71 6.37 -24.58 11.29
N GLN A 72 7.46 -23.94 11.71
CA GLN A 72 8.21 -24.34 12.90
C GLN A 72 7.38 -24.26 14.19
N GLN A 73 6.52 -23.24 14.30
CA GLN A 73 5.68 -23.03 15.48
C GLN A 73 4.33 -23.74 15.40
N GLY A 74 4.01 -24.37 14.25
CA GLY A 74 2.71 -25.02 14.02
C GLY A 74 1.54 -24.03 14.07
N VAL A 75 1.76 -22.80 13.59
CA VAL A 75 0.74 -21.74 13.53
C VAL A 75 0.30 -21.56 12.09
N GLU A 76 -1.02 -21.47 11.89
CA GLU A 76 -1.60 -21.22 10.57
C GLU A 76 -1.37 -19.77 10.12
N ILE A 77 -1.24 -19.57 8.81
CA ILE A 77 -1.07 -18.24 8.22
C ILE A 77 -2.37 -17.43 8.38
N PRO A 78 -2.33 -16.23 8.97
CA PRO A 78 -3.54 -15.46 9.28
C PRO A 78 -4.13 -14.80 8.03
N THR A 79 -5.45 -14.69 8.01
CA THR A 79 -6.25 -14.09 6.95
C THR A 79 -7.17 -12.96 7.44
N THR A 80 -7.43 -12.92 8.74
CA THR A 80 -8.18 -11.85 9.42
C THR A 80 -7.26 -10.99 10.28
N TRP A 81 -7.70 -9.77 10.59
CA TRP A 81 -6.93 -8.87 11.45
C TRP A 81 -6.81 -9.39 12.89
N GLU A 82 -7.84 -10.08 13.38
CA GLU A 82 -7.80 -10.77 14.68
C GLU A 82 -6.76 -11.89 14.68
N GLU A 83 -6.75 -12.73 13.64
CA GLU A 83 -5.75 -13.79 13.47
C GLU A 83 -4.33 -13.23 13.37
N VAL A 84 -4.15 -12.05 12.73
CA VAL A 84 -2.84 -11.37 12.69
C VAL A 84 -2.39 -11.00 14.10
N GLN A 85 -3.26 -10.46 14.96
CA GLN A 85 -2.90 -10.11 16.34
C GLN A 85 -2.51 -11.34 17.17
N GLU A 86 -3.28 -12.43 17.03
CA GLU A 86 -3.00 -13.69 17.71
C GLU A 86 -1.69 -14.32 17.23
N ALA A 87 -1.50 -14.40 15.91
CA ALA A 87 -0.30 -14.92 15.30
C ALA A 87 0.92 -14.08 15.68
N ALA A 88 0.79 -12.75 15.72
CA ALA A 88 1.89 -11.86 16.14
C ALA A 88 2.35 -12.21 17.56
N THR A 89 1.40 -12.43 18.47
CA THR A 89 1.73 -12.83 19.85
C THR A 89 2.48 -14.16 19.89
N LYS A 90 2.04 -15.17 19.12
CA LYS A 90 2.68 -16.49 19.05
C LYS A 90 4.05 -16.45 18.37
N MET A 91 4.24 -15.57 17.39
CA MET A 91 5.48 -15.41 16.63
C MET A 91 6.46 -14.42 17.26
N THR A 92 6.20 -13.97 18.47
CA THR A 92 7.15 -13.16 19.23
C THR A 92 8.07 -14.10 20.01
N LEU A 93 9.31 -14.24 19.52
CA LEU A 93 10.21 -15.31 19.95
C LEU A 93 11.50 -14.75 20.56
N ASP A 94 11.89 -15.32 21.69
CA ASP A 94 13.23 -15.27 22.29
C ASP A 94 13.85 -16.65 22.02
N ILE A 95 14.60 -16.75 20.93
CA ILE A 95 15.14 -18.00 20.40
C ILE A 95 16.33 -18.47 21.24
N ASP A 96 17.15 -17.53 21.71
CA ASP A 96 18.35 -17.85 22.50
C ASP A 96 18.10 -17.89 24.03
N GLY A 97 16.92 -17.48 24.47
CA GLY A 97 16.49 -17.50 25.87
C GLY A 97 17.15 -16.43 26.73
N ASN A 98 17.70 -15.38 26.13
CA ASN A 98 18.42 -14.33 26.84
C ASN A 98 17.50 -13.27 27.48
N GLY A 99 16.19 -13.37 27.26
CA GLY A 99 15.17 -12.43 27.72
C GLY A 99 14.90 -11.26 26.76
N SER A 100 15.53 -11.25 25.58
CA SER A 100 15.30 -10.27 24.51
C SER A 100 14.57 -10.92 23.35
N ILE A 101 13.75 -10.12 22.66
CA ILE A 101 13.02 -10.61 21.48
C ILE A 101 13.98 -10.67 20.30
N ASP A 102 14.16 -11.86 19.72
CA ASP A 102 14.91 -12.08 18.48
C ASP A 102 14.04 -11.88 17.25
N VAL A 103 12.76 -12.28 17.36
CA VAL A 103 11.78 -12.17 16.29
C VAL A 103 10.53 -11.49 16.82
N TYR A 104 10.20 -10.33 16.24
CA TYR A 104 8.90 -9.70 16.48
C TYR A 104 7.81 -10.38 15.65
N GLY A 105 6.61 -10.43 16.19
CA GLY A 105 5.48 -11.06 15.51
C GLY A 105 4.94 -10.25 14.34
N PHE A 106 4.82 -8.93 14.49
CA PHE A 106 4.22 -8.05 13.49
C PHE A 106 4.85 -6.66 13.50
N ASN A 107 5.00 -6.06 12.32
CA ASN A 107 5.33 -4.66 12.17
C ASN A 107 4.87 -4.15 10.79
N MET A 108 4.84 -2.83 10.66
CA MET A 108 4.56 -2.13 9.41
C MET A 108 5.51 -0.93 9.25
N PRO A 109 5.85 -0.53 8.01
CA PRO A 109 6.70 0.63 7.77
C PRO A 109 6.07 1.96 8.24
N GLU A 110 6.87 3.02 8.22
CA GLU A 110 6.53 4.40 8.59
C GLU A 110 5.31 4.99 7.85
N ASP A 111 4.85 4.33 6.79
CA ASP A 111 3.60 4.65 6.12
C ASP A 111 2.33 4.12 6.84
N ALA A 112 2.38 4.04 8.17
CA ALA A 112 1.32 3.52 9.02
C ALA A 112 -0.09 4.05 8.69
N PRO A 113 -0.31 5.36 8.45
CA PRO A 113 -1.66 5.88 8.16
C PRO A 113 -2.33 5.23 6.95
N TRP A 114 -1.57 4.81 5.93
CA TRP A 114 -2.13 4.16 4.75
C TRP A 114 -2.67 2.76 5.09
N TYR A 115 -1.93 1.99 5.89
CA TYR A 115 -2.38 0.67 6.34
C TYR A 115 -3.58 0.76 7.30
N LEU A 116 -3.52 1.68 8.27
CA LEU A 116 -4.60 1.90 9.24
C LEU A 116 -5.90 2.33 8.55
N TYR A 117 -5.82 3.19 7.53
CA TYR A 117 -6.98 3.56 6.72
C TYR A 117 -7.67 2.35 6.09
N GLY A 118 -6.90 1.37 5.61
CA GLY A 118 -7.43 0.12 5.08
C GLY A 118 -8.18 -0.72 6.11
N LEU A 119 -7.60 -0.87 7.31
CA LEU A 119 -8.23 -1.60 8.41
C LEU A 119 -9.52 -0.91 8.88
N VAL A 120 -9.49 0.41 9.08
CA VAL A 120 -10.68 1.18 9.49
C VAL A 120 -11.79 1.07 8.44
N LYS A 121 -11.45 1.12 7.15
CA LYS A 121 -12.40 0.89 6.05
C LYS A 121 -12.98 -0.52 6.07
N ALA A 122 -12.16 -1.54 6.33
CA ALA A 122 -12.61 -2.92 6.42
C ALA A 122 -13.59 -3.12 7.59
N ASP A 123 -13.40 -2.39 8.67
CA ASP A 123 -14.30 -2.37 9.82
C ASP A 123 -15.56 -1.49 9.61
N GLY A 124 -15.70 -0.86 8.42
CA GLY A 124 -16.87 -0.05 8.05
C GLY A 124 -16.73 1.45 8.36
N GLY A 125 -15.60 1.88 8.91
CA GLY A 125 -15.29 3.27 9.18
C GLY A 125 -14.80 4.05 7.96
N THR A 126 -14.69 5.36 8.11
CA THR A 126 -14.03 6.25 7.14
C THR A 126 -13.40 7.42 7.87
N ILE A 127 -12.40 8.07 7.27
CA ILE A 127 -11.74 9.26 7.84
C ILE A 127 -12.34 10.58 7.32
N VAL A 128 -12.99 10.52 6.15
CA VAL A 128 -13.73 11.61 5.51
C VAL A 128 -14.94 10.99 4.80
N ASN A 129 -16.12 11.56 5.00
CA ASN A 129 -17.34 11.17 4.32
C ASN A 129 -17.40 11.74 2.89
N GLU A 130 -18.33 11.25 2.08
CA GLU A 130 -18.54 11.73 0.71
C GLU A 130 -18.91 13.23 0.64
N ASP A 131 -19.58 13.75 1.68
CA ASP A 131 -19.93 15.17 1.80
C ASP A 131 -18.75 16.06 2.26
N GLY A 132 -17.58 15.47 2.46
CA GLY A 132 -16.36 16.15 2.90
C GLY A 132 -16.25 16.35 4.42
N THR A 133 -17.23 15.87 5.21
CA THR A 133 -17.13 15.93 6.68
C THR A 133 -16.04 14.98 7.18
N VAL A 134 -15.21 15.47 8.11
CA VAL A 134 -14.11 14.69 8.71
C VAL A 134 -14.66 13.78 9.79
N THR A 135 -14.33 12.49 9.69
CA THR A 135 -14.82 11.42 10.58
C THR A 135 -13.67 10.61 11.16
N VAL A 136 -12.59 11.27 11.58
CA VAL A 136 -11.43 10.57 12.16
C VAL A 136 -11.68 10.00 13.57
N ASN A 137 -12.65 10.56 14.31
CA ASN A 137 -12.93 10.15 15.70
C ASN A 137 -14.17 9.23 15.75
N THR A 138 -14.00 7.99 15.29
CA THR A 138 -15.06 6.97 15.28
C THR A 138 -14.66 5.75 16.10
N PRO A 139 -15.63 4.90 16.50
CA PRO A 139 -15.34 3.64 17.18
C PRO A 139 -14.38 2.74 16.39
N GLU A 140 -14.54 2.64 15.07
CA GLU A 140 -13.72 1.78 14.21
C GLU A 140 -12.25 2.24 14.18
N MET A 141 -12.02 3.57 14.16
CA MET A 141 -10.66 4.12 14.30
C MET A 141 -10.09 3.81 15.68
N LEU A 142 -10.88 3.97 16.74
CA LEU A 142 -10.44 3.69 18.10
C LEU A 142 -10.10 2.20 18.28
N ASP A 143 -10.88 1.29 17.70
CA ASP A 143 -10.68 -0.15 17.80
C ASP A 143 -9.37 -0.56 17.11
N VAL A 144 -9.17 -0.13 15.85
CA VAL A 144 -7.92 -0.40 15.11
C VAL A 144 -6.70 0.16 15.84
N LEU A 145 -6.76 1.40 16.35
CA LEU A 145 -5.65 1.99 17.10
C LEU A 145 -5.41 1.28 18.45
N SER A 146 -6.47 0.82 19.10
CA SER A 146 -6.37 0.06 20.35
C SER A 146 -5.71 -1.29 20.12
N ASP A 147 -5.97 -1.94 19.00
CA ASP A 147 -5.32 -3.22 18.65
C ASP A 147 -3.82 -3.05 18.39
N ILE A 148 -3.42 -1.99 17.65
CA ILE A 148 -2.00 -1.64 17.50
C ILE A 148 -1.37 -1.36 18.86
N GLN A 149 -2.04 -0.58 19.72
CA GLN A 149 -1.55 -0.28 21.06
C GLN A 149 -1.35 -1.55 21.90
N LYS A 150 -2.30 -2.50 21.85
CA LYS A 150 -2.18 -3.79 22.55
C LYS A 150 -0.99 -4.60 22.06
N MET A 151 -0.75 -4.65 20.74
CA MET A 151 0.42 -5.38 20.20
C MET A 151 1.75 -4.74 20.65
N VAL A 152 1.84 -3.41 20.65
CA VAL A 152 3.03 -2.71 21.13
C VAL A 152 3.23 -2.92 22.64
N ALA A 153 2.16 -2.78 23.43
CA ALA A 153 2.22 -2.97 24.88
C ALA A 153 2.48 -4.44 25.28
N GLY A 154 2.01 -5.39 24.48
CA GLY A 154 2.23 -6.82 24.63
C GLY A 154 3.58 -7.31 24.09
N GLY A 155 4.35 -6.43 23.43
CA GLY A 155 5.68 -6.75 22.89
C GLY A 155 5.67 -7.47 21.54
N SER A 156 4.50 -7.79 20.97
CA SER A 156 4.41 -8.48 19.68
C SER A 156 4.68 -7.58 18.47
N MET A 157 4.66 -6.27 18.71
CA MET A 157 5.08 -5.25 17.78
C MET A 157 6.11 -4.33 18.44
N PRO A 158 7.25 -4.02 17.79
CA PRO A 158 8.27 -3.19 18.40
C PRO A 158 7.81 -1.73 18.48
N SER A 159 8.11 -1.07 19.60
CA SER A 159 7.79 0.35 19.80
C SER A 159 8.74 1.25 19.00
N ASN A 160 8.19 2.18 18.21
CA ASN A 160 8.93 3.19 17.45
C ASN A 160 10.00 2.65 16.48
N GLN A 161 9.84 1.43 15.95
CA GLN A 161 10.78 0.80 15.00
C GLN A 161 10.16 0.54 13.62
N HIS A 162 9.30 1.45 13.15
CA HIS A 162 8.69 1.32 11.82
C HIS A 162 9.69 1.50 10.67
N ALA A 163 10.74 2.31 10.87
CA ALA A 163 11.72 2.60 9.83
C ALA A 163 12.53 1.36 9.40
N THR A 164 12.75 0.42 10.31
CA THR A 164 13.53 -0.81 10.07
C THR A 164 12.67 -2.01 9.68
N ALA A 165 11.34 -1.93 9.75
CA ALA A 165 10.43 -3.07 9.58
C ALA A 165 10.72 -3.93 8.33
N LYS A 166 11.07 -3.29 7.20
CA LYS A 166 11.43 -4.02 5.96
C LYS A 166 12.75 -4.76 6.09
N ASP A 167 13.73 -4.18 6.77
CA ASP A 167 15.05 -4.78 6.95
C ASP A 167 15.00 -5.88 8.01
N ASP A 168 14.21 -5.68 9.07
CA ASP A 168 13.94 -6.72 10.08
C ASP A 168 13.31 -7.95 9.44
N PHE A 169 12.33 -7.77 8.54
CA PHE A 169 11.78 -8.88 7.75
C PHE A 169 12.84 -9.57 6.89
N LYS A 170 13.60 -8.83 6.06
CA LYS A 170 14.66 -9.40 5.19
C LYS A 170 15.72 -10.19 5.96
N ASN A 171 15.93 -9.85 7.23
CA ASN A 171 16.89 -10.52 8.11
C ASN A 171 16.29 -11.67 8.92
N GLY A 172 14.98 -11.93 8.81
CA GLY A 172 14.28 -12.97 9.57
C GLY A 172 13.93 -12.58 11.01
N ALA A 173 14.14 -11.31 11.39
CA ALA A 173 13.83 -10.77 12.73
C ALA A 173 12.37 -10.29 12.86
N LEU A 174 11.55 -10.50 11.84
CA LEU A 174 10.13 -10.16 11.82
C LEU A 174 9.34 -11.25 11.12
N ALA A 175 8.34 -11.82 11.81
CA ALA A 175 7.54 -12.91 11.28
C ALA A 175 6.50 -12.44 10.25
N MET A 176 5.86 -11.29 10.50
CA MET A 176 4.89 -10.70 9.60
C MET A 176 5.15 -9.22 9.34
N LEU A 177 5.13 -8.83 8.06
CA LEU A 177 5.32 -7.46 7.62
C LEU A 177 4.11 -7.02 6.78
N LEU A 178 3.35 -6.03 7.25
CA LEU A 178 2.32 -5.39 6.43
C LEU A 178 2.96 -4.28 5.58
N ASN A 179 3.04 -4.48 4.26
CA ASN A 179 3.77 -3.59 3.36
C ASN A 179 3.19 -3.59 1.94
N SER A 180 3.55 -2.60 1.14
CA SER A 180 3.17 -2.54 -0.28
C SER A 180 3.70 -3.74 -1.07
N CYS A 181 2.87 -4.32 -1.95
CA CYS A 181 3.29 -5.35 -2.91
C CYS A 181 4.36 -4.85 -3.89
N ALA A 182 4.44 -3.53 -4.13
CA ALA A 182 5.49 -2.92 -4.95
C ALA A 182 6.91 -3.10 -4.34
N GLY A 183 6.99 -3.39 -3.05
CA GLY A 183 8.24 -3.68 -2.36
C GLY A 183 8.78 -5.08 -2.60
N ASN A 184 8.02 -6.00 -3.22
CA ASN A 184 8.34 -7.43 -3.21
C ASN A 184 9.73 -7.74 -3.79
N ARG A 185 10.09 -7.15 -4.93
CA ARG A 185 11.43 -7.35 -5.54
C ARG A 185 12.57 -6.97 -4.59
N SER A 186 12.40 -5.90 -3.81
CA SER A 186 13.40 -5.48 -2.83
C SER A 186 13.42 -6.39 -1.60
N ILE A 187 12.27 -6.91 -1.19
CA ILE A 187 12.16 -7.89 -0.11
C ILE A 187 12.83 -9.20 -0.54
N GLU A 188 12.44 -9.77 -1.68
CA GLU A 188 12.99 -11.00 -2.26
C GLU A 188 14.53 -10.95 -2.33
N LYS A 189 15.08 -9.89 -2.93
CA LYS A 189 16.53 -9.68 -3.01
C LYS A 189 17.21 -9.57 -1.64
N GLY A 190 16.51 -9.00 -0.65
CA GLY A 190 17.05 -8.83 0.70
C GLY A 190 16.98 -10.11 1.54
N VAL A 191 15.93 -10.90 1.35
CA VAL A 191 15.78 -12.24 1.92
C VAL A 191 16.86 -13.15 1.35
N ASP A 192 17.13 -13.08 0.05
CA ASP A 192 18.24 -13.78 -0.61
C ASP A 192 18.26 -15.30 -0.30
N GLY A 193 17.06 -15.91 -0.26
CA GLY A 193 16.88 -17.34 0.02
C GLY A 193 17.16 -17.77 1.47
N LYS A 194 17.32 -16.85 2.43
CA LYS A 194 17.54 -17.18 3.86
C LYS A 194 16.37 -17.94 4.49
N PHE A 195 15.15 -17.68 4.03
CA PHE A 195 13.92 -18.31 4.47
C PHE A 195 12.84 -18.20 3.38
N ASN A 196 11.82 -19.05 3.44
CA ASN A 196 10.66 -18.95 2.56
C ASN A 196 9.63 -17.96 3.12
N TYR A 197 8.96 -17.23 2.22
CA TYR A 197 7.88 -16.35 2.61
C TYR A 197 6.74 -16.33 1.59
N ALA A 198 5.55 -15.97 2.06
CA ALA A 198 4.36 -15.81 1.25
C ALA A 198 3.86 -14.36 1.29
N LEU A 199 3.19 -13.94 0.20
CA LEU A 199 2.34 -12.75 0.19
C LEU A 199 0.90 -13.20 0.39
N VAL A 200 0.28 -12.72 1.46
CA VAL A 200 -1.12 -12.95 1.79
C VAL A 200 -1.89 -11.67 1.52
N THR A 201 -3.17 -11.81 1.17
CA THR A 201 -4.06 -10.67 0.99
C THR A 201 -4.09 -9.78 2.23
N PHE A 202 -4.43 -8.50 2.04
CA PHE A 202 -4.67 -7.61 3.18
C PHE A 202 -5.70 -8.24 4.13
N PRO A 203 -5.45 -8.22 5.44
CA PRO A 203 -6.29 -8.94 6.40
C PRO A 203 -7.72 -8.39 6.38
N SER A 204 -8.68 -9.30 6.50
CA SER A 204 -10.08 -8.92 6.59
C SER A 204 -10.47 -8.52 8.02
N ILE A 205 -11.50 -7.67 8.14
CA ILE A 205 -12.22 -7.41 9.39
C ILE A 205 -13.70 -7.70 9.11
N ASN A 206 -14.34 -8.52 9.95
CA ASN A 206 -15.73 -8.92 9.77
C ASN A 206 -16.04 -9.49 8.36
N GLY A 207 -15.06 -10.17 7.74
CA GLY A 207 -15.15 -10.72 6.39
C GLY A 207 -14.92 -9.72 5.25
N ASN A 208 -14.72 -8.44 5.55
CA ASN A 208 -14.46 -7.39 4.56
C ASN A 208 -12.97 -7.17 4.37
N VAL A 209 -12.51 -7.07 3.13
CA VAL A 209 -11.13 -6.67 2.79
C VAL A 209 -11.17 -5.30 2.13
N CYS A 210 -10.40 -4.35 2.69
CA CYS A 210 -10.24 -3.00 2.14
C CYS A 210 -8.77 -2.65 2.03
N ALA A 211 -8.08 -3.23 1.04
CA ALA A 211 -6.69 -2.87 0.72
C ALA A 211 -6.67 -1.54 -0.06
N PRO A 212 -6.19 -0.42 0.53
CA PRO A 212 -6.25 0.87 -0.14
C PRO A 212 -5.30 0.91 -1.34
N LEU A 213 -5.81 1.33 -2.51
CA LEU A 213 -5.02 1.45 -3.74
C LEU A 213 -3.88 2.44 -3.55
N GLY A 214 -2.65 1.97 -3.64
CA GLY A 214 -1.42 2.73 -3.58
C GLY A 214 -0.93 3.21 -4.96
N GLY A 215 0.20 3.92 -4.96
CA GLY A 215 0.99 4.12 -6.17
C GLY A 215 0.94 5.50 -6.80
N ASN A 216 1.30 5.56 -8.08
CA ASN A 216 1.51 6.79 -8.83
C ASN A 216 0.80 6.77 -10.19
N ALA A 217 0.44 7.95 -10.66
CA ALA A 217 -0.03 8.20 -12.02
C ALA A 217 0.89 9.13 -12.78
N LEU A 218 0.80 9.11 -14.10
CA LEU A 218 1.42 10.08 -14.99
C LEU A 218 0.38 11.13 -15.38
N GLY A 219 0.69 12.40 -15.13
CA GLY A 219 -0.14 13.53 -15.52
C GLY A 219 0.57 14.44 -16.52
N ILE A 220 -0.22 15.07 -17.38
CA ILE A 220 0.24 16.11 -18.31
C ILE A 220 -0.12 17.47 -17.69
N PHE A 221 0.88 18.34 -17.56
CA PHE A 221 0.63 19.73 -17.15
C PHE A 221 0.33 20.58 -18.37
N LYS A 222 -0.63 21.51 -18.23
CA LYS A 222 -1.05 22.37 -19.33
C LYS A 222 0.10 23.18 -19.90
N SER A 223 0.17 23.23 -21.23
CA SER A 223 1.18 23.94 -22.00
C SER A 223 0.59 24.34 -23.37
N ASP A 224 1.43 24.57 -24.38
CA ASP A 224 0.97 24.57 -25.76
C ASP A 224 0.60 23.16 -26.24
N GLU A 225 -0.33 23.09 -27.19
CA GLU A 225 -0.90 21.85 -27.73
C GLU A 225 0.17 20.87 -28.23
N LYS A 226 1.24 21.40 -28.84
CA LYS A 226 2.35 20.58 -29.33
C LYS A 226 3.08 19.89 -28.18
N MET A 227 3.37 20.61 -27.10
CA MET A 227 4.04 20.05 -25.93
C MET A 227 3.15 19.08 -25.15
N GLU A 228 1.84 19.32 -25.10
CA GLU A 228 0.89 18.39 -24.50
C GLU A 228 0.82 17.08 -25.30
N GLN A 229 0.75 17.16 -26.63
CA GLN A 229 0.77 15.98 -27.50
C GLN A 229 2.08 15.18 -27.37
N LEU A 230 3.24 15.86 -27.36
CA LEU A 230 4.53 15.19 -27.14
C LEU A 230 4.63 14.56 -25.74
N SER A 231 3.97 15.16 -24.74
CA SER A 231 3.88 14.60 -23.40
C SER A 231 3.07 13.31 -23.39
N TRP A 232 1.99 13.26 -24.16
CA TRP A 232 1.22 12.05 -24.37
C TRP A 232 2.03 10.94 -25.06
N GLU A 233 2.72 11.25 -26.16
CA GLU A 233 3.60 10.30 -26.85
C GLU A 233 4.68 9.72 -25.91
N PHE A 234 5.25 10.57 -25.05
CA PHE A 234 6.20 10.12 -24.03
C PHE A 234 5.55 9.20 -22.99
N ILE A 235 4.34 9.51 -22.53
CA ILE A 235 3.58 8.64 -21.61
C ILE A 235 3.30 7.29 -22.27
N GLN A 236 2.85 7.25 -23.54
CA GLN A 236 2.63 6.01 -24.28
C GLN A 236 3.91 5.17 -24.38
N PHE A 237 5.06 5.80 -24.62
CA PHE A 237 6.35 5.10 -24.59
C PHE A 237 6.64 4.50 -23.21
N MET A 238 6.48 5.29 -22.14
CA MET A 238 6.72 4.86 -20.75
C MET A 238 5.81 3.71 -20.31
N THR A 239 4.59 3.63 -20.83
CA THR A 239 3.61 2.58 -20.51
C THR A 239 3.56 1.45 -21.54
N SER A 240 4.44 1.46 -22.54
CA SER A 240 4.53 0.38 -23.52
C SER A 240 5.02 -0.92 -22.87
N SER A 241 4.64 -2.07 -23.42
CA SER A 241 5.07 -3.38 -22.92
C SER A 241 6.60 -3.51 -22.86
N ASP A 242 7.31 -2.95 -23.83
CA ASP A 242 8.77 -2.95 -23.89
C ASP A 242 9.38 -2.14 -22.74
N ALA A 243 8.82 -0.97 -22.42
CA ALA A 243 9.29 -0.14 -21.33
C ALA A 243 8.96 -0.76 -19.96
N VAL A 244 7.76 -1.33 -19.79
CA VAL A 244 7.30 -1.88 -18.51
C VAL A 244 7.97 -3.22 -18.17
N SER A 245 8.26 -4.08 -19.16
CA SER A 245 8.90 -5.38 -18.93
C SER A 245 10.36 -5.30 -18.45
N GLY A 246 11.00 -4.13 -18.59
CA GLY A 246 12.35 -3.87 -18.10
C GLY A 246 12.43 -3.50 -16.61
N PHE A 247 11.30 -3.23 -15.94
CA PHE A 247 11.24 -2.80 -14.54
C PHE A 247 11.12 -3.96 -13.55
#